data_AF-A0A4U0QUR3-F1
#
_entry.id   AF-A0A4U0QUR3-F1
#
_cell.length_a   1.000
_cell.length_b   1.000
_cell.length_c   1.000
_cell.angle_alpha   90.00
_cell.angle_beta   90.00
_cell.angle_gamma   90.00
#
_symmetry.space_group_name_H-M   'P 1'
#
loop_
_entity.id
_entity.type
_entity.pdbx_description
1 polymer ?
#
loop_
_entity_poly.entity_id
_entity_poly.type
_entity_poly.pdbx_seq_one_letter_code
_entity_poly.pdbx_strand_id
1 'polypeptide(L)'
;MSGYAIIDPTGLVIGREEGSSFLNAVNGGGAFGTVVLLKDGETVAVNQTAFIDNEFVSIPPRPAPWATWSGSEWIDPRTPADMQAALYAARDAATREKSDLLMTMMAVGALSQEDARAAARGEVPPSYQAAFDQLPLEAQTYALVKWPSDQVISRNNPMVLLFAHEANITPEQLDEFFGVQTPT
;
A
#
# COMPACT_ATOMS: atom_id res chain seq x y z
N MET A 1 32.17 -12.59 -8.58
CA MET A 1 33.12 -11.51 -8.25
C MET A 1 32.28 -10.35 -7.72
N SER A 2 32.79 -9.52 -6.80
CA SER A 2 32.04 -8.38 -6.25
C SER A 2 32.70 -7.09 -6.70
N GLY A 3 31.90 -6.09 -7.06
CA GLY A 3 32.34 -4.73 -7.34
C GLY A 3 32.05 -3.83 -6.13
N TYR A 4 32.61 -2.62 -6.13
CA TYR A 4 32.16 -1.60 -5.20
C TYR A 4 31.88 -0.27 -5.91
N ALA A 5 30.91 0.46 -5.38
CA ALA A 5 30.61 1.83 -5.78
C ALA A 5 30.87 2.77 -4.59
N ILE A 6 31.42 3.95 -4.87
CA ILE A 6 31.49 5.06 -3.90
C ILE A 6 30.32 5.98 -4.20
N ILE A 7 29.49 6.21 -3.20
CA ILE A 7 28.23 6.92 -3.29
C ILE A 7 28.33 8.22 -2.48
N ASP A 8 28.08 9.37 -3.10
CA ASP A 8 28.06 10.64 -2.37
C ASP A 8 26.82 10.76 -1.44
N PRO A 9 26.71 11.81 -0.59
CA PRO A 9 25.55 11.98 0.30
C PRO A 9 24.19 12.17 -0.42
N THR A 10 24.21 12.52 -1.71
CA THR A 10 23.01 12.62 -2.55
C THR A 10 22.64 11.28 -3.19
N GLY A 11 23.54 10.30 -3.09
CA GLY A 11 23.42 8.96 -3.64
C GLY A 11 24.15 8.77 -4.98
N LEU A 12 24.79 9.80 -5.52
CA LEU A 12 25.49 9.76 -6.80
C LEU A 12 26.67 8.78 -6.73
N VAL A 13 26.78 7.89 -7.71
CA VAL A 13 28.00 7.07 -7.88
C VAL A 13 29.12 7.98 -8.37
N ILE A 14 30.08 8.26 -7.49
CA ILE A 14 31.24 9.12 -7.74
C ILE A 14 32.56 8.34 -7.94
N GLY A 15 32.52 7.02 -7.77
CA GLY A 15 33.66 6.13 -8.05
C GLY A 15 33.21 4.67 -8.16
N ARG A 16 33.98 3.87 -8.93
CA ARG A 16 33.72 2.45 -9.17
C ARG A 16 35.02 1.69 -9.41
N GLU A 17 35.17 0.49 -8.84
CA GLU A 17 36.28 -0.44 -9.15
C GLU A 17 35.81 -1.90 -9.17
N GLU A 18 36.54 -2.71 -9.95
CA GLU A 18 36.35 -4.15 -10.09
C GLU A 18 37.37 -4.93 -9.24
N GLY A 19 36.95 -6.07 -8.66
CA GLY A 19 37.89 -7.09 -8.17
C GLY A 19 38.67 -6.77 -6.88
N SER A 20 38.24 -5.81 -6.08
CA SER A 20 38.96 -5.33 -4.90
C SER A 20 38.42 -5.90 -3.58
N SER A 21 39.32 -6.15 -2.62
CA SER A 21 38.91 -6.49 -1.25
C SER A 21 38.23 -5.27 -0.62
N PHE A 22 37.20 -5.49 0.22
CA PHE A 22 36.48 -4.42 0.92
C PHE A 22 37.40 -3.42 1.64
N LEU A 23 38.54 -3.88 2.14
CA LEU A 23 39.58 -3.05 2.74
C LEU A 23 40.20 -2.04 1.77
N ASN A 24 40.44 -2.41 0.51
CA ASN A 24 40.92 -1.47 -0.52
C ASN A 24 39.85 -0.43 -0.87
N ALA A 25 38.58 -0.85 -0.93
CA ALA A 25 37.45 0.02 -1.22
C ALA A 25 37.27 1.11 -0.14
N VAL A 26 37.34 0.72 1.13
CA VAL A 26 37.23 1.64 2.28
C VAL A 26 38.45 2.56 2.36
N ASN A 27 39.65 2.05 2.10
CA ASN A 27 40.88 2.86 2.14
C ASN A 27 41.00 3.85 0.97
N GLY A 28 40.41 3.56 -0.19
CA GLY A 28 40.40 4.46 -1.36
C GLY A 28 39.26 5.47 -1.39
N GLY A 29 38.08 5.13 -0.84
CA GLY A 29 36.85 5.92 -0.98
C GLY A 29 36.50 6.88 0.17
N GLY A 30 37.19 6.79 1.32
CA GLY A 30 36.78 7.44 2.57
C GLY A 30 36.74 8.97 2.60
N ALA A 31 37.21 9.67 1.56
CA ALA A 31 37.24 11.13 1.53
C ALA A 31 36.00 11.80 0.89
N PHE A 32 35.19 11.07 0.10
CA PHE A 32 34.16 11.69 -0.73
C PHE A 32 32.77 11.01 -0.70
N GLY A 33 32.61 9.82 -0.12
CA GLY A 33 31.31 9.12 -0.09
C GLY A 33 31.27 7.82 0.72
N THR A 34 30.09 7.18 0.73
CA THR A 34 29.82 5.85 1.32
C THR A 34 30.21 4.75 0.33
N VAL A 35 31.01 3.79 0.78
CA VAL A 35 31.39 2.62 -0.02
C VAL A 35 30.30 1.55 0.10
N VAL A 36 29.72 1.13 -1.02
CA VAL A 36 28.75 0.04 -1.09
C VAL A 36 29.33 -1.10 -1.93
N LEU A 37 29.39 -2.29 -1.32
CA LEU A 37 29.69 -3.52 -2.04
C LEU A 37 28.47 -3.93 -2.84
N LEU A 38 28.67 -4.22 -4.13
CA LEU A 38 27.63 -4.71 -5.02
C LEU A 38 27.94 -6.15 -5.43
N LYS A 39 26.96 -7.03 -5.21
CA LYS A 39 26.93 -8.34 -5.85
C LYS A 39 26.46 -8.20 -7.28
N ASP A 40 26.75 -9.22 -8.07
CA ASP A 40 26.24 -9.34 -9.43
C ASP A 40 24.69 -9.24 -9.43
N GLY A 41 24.16 -8.34 -10.24
CA GLY A 41 22.73 -8.00 -10.31
C GLY A 41 22.23 -6.99 -9.27
N GLU A 42 23.05 -6.58 -8.29
CA GLU A 42 22.65 -5.53 -7.34
C GLU A 42 22.68 -4.14 -7.99
N THR A 43 21.70 -3.31 -7.61
CA THR A 43 21.50 -1.97 -8.18
C THR A 43 21.69 -0.90 -7.11
N VAL A 44 22.25 0.24 -7.52
CA VAL A 44 22.29 1.44 -6.69
C VAL A 44 21.30 2.45 -7.25
N ALA A 45 20.39 2.90 -6.38
CA ALA A 45 19.15 3.56 -6.76
C ALA A 45 19.33 4.92 -7.45
N VAL A 46 20.41 5.65 -7.18
CA VAL A 46 20.43 7.09 -7.49
C VAL A 46 20.91 7.41 -8.90
N ASN A 47 21.69 6.51 -9.52
CA ASN A 47 22.13 6.67 -10.91
C ASN A 47 21.65 5.55 -11.84
N GLN A 48 20.76 4.68 -11.35
CA GLN A 48 20.29 3.54 -12.14
C GLN A 48 21.52 2.78 -12.68
N THR A 49 22.46 2.47 -11.81
CA THR A 49 23.65 1.72 -12.18
C THR A 49 23.56 0.35 -11.53
N ALA A 50 23.67 -0.69 -12.35
CA ALA A 50 23.77 -2.07 -11.92
C ALA A 50 25.20 -2.58 -12.13
N PHE A 51 25.66 -3.47 -11.26
CA PHE A 51 26.87 -4.24 -11.50
C PHE A 51 26.48 -5.61 -12.04
N ILE A 52 26.75 -5.88 -13.32
CA ILE A 52 26.30 -7.08 -14.04
C ILE A 52 27.49 -7.65 -14.82
N ASP A 53 27.75 -8.95 -14.71
CA ASP A 53 28.82 -9.65 -15.44
C ASP A 53 30.19 -8.96 -15.26
N ASN A 54 30.43 -8.44 -14.06
CA ASN A 54 31.62 -7.69 -13.69
C ASN A 54 31.77 -6.30 -14.35
N GLU A 55 30.71 -5.75 -14.95
CA GLU A 55 30.68 -4.40 -15.53
C GLU A 55 29.61 -3.51 -14.88
N PHE A 56 29.86 -2.20 -14.85
CA PHE A 56 28.88 -1.22 -14.41
C PHE A 56 28.03 -0.73 -15.59
N VAL A 57 26.76 -1.10 -15.59
CA VAL A 57 25.80 -0.80 -16.67
C VAL A 57 24.79 0.24 -16.23
N SER A 58 24.48 1.20 -17.10
CA SER A 58 23.36 2.12 -16.90
C SER A 58 22.05 1.40 -17.23
N ILE A 59 21.16 1.31 -16.26
CA ILE A 59 19.82 0.73 -16.42
C ILE A 59 18.78 1.85 -16.53
N PRO A 60 17.57 1.59 -17.07
CA PRO A 60 16.50 2.58 -17.13
C PRO A 60 16.00 3.00 -15.73
N PRO A 61 15.25 4.12 -15.63
CA PRO A 61 14.61 4.53 -14.39
C PRO A 61 13.75 3.45 -13.78
N ARG A 62 13.87 3.28 -12.46
CA ARG A 62 13.05 2.34 -11.71
C ARG A 62 11.59 2.80 -11.77
N PRO A 63 10.67 2.00 -12.32
CA PRO A 63 9.28 2.44 -12.51
C PRO A 63 8.55 2.62 -11.18
N ALA A 64 8.88 1.80 -10.17
CA ALA A 64 8.29 1.88 -8.83
C ALA A 64 9.17 1.21 -7.76
N PRO A 65 8.98 1.53 -6.46
CA PRO A 65 9.76 0.94 -5.36
C PRO A 65 9.68 -0.58 -5.21
N TRP A 66 8.72 -1.26 -5.84
CA TRP A 66 8.60 -2.72 -5.86
C TRP A 66 9.43 -3.38 -6.97
N ALA A 67 9.77 -2.65 -8.03
CA ALA A 67 10.37 -3.22 -9.23
C ALA A 67 11.78 -3.72 -8.94
N THR A 68 12.09 -4.95 -9.35
CA THR A 68 13.42 -5.54 -9.20
C THR A 68 14.07 -5.66 -10.58
N TRP A 69 15.37 -5.38 -10.68
CA TRP A 69 16.08 -5.52 -11.94
C TRP A 69 16.41 -7.01 -12.19
N SER A 70 16.02 -7.54 -13.34
CA SER A 70 16.27 -8.94 -13.74
C SER A 70 17.62 -9.17 -14.43
N GLY A 71 18.35 -8.10 -14.73
CA GLY A 71 19.53 -8.11 -15.61
C GLY A 71 19.28 -7.40 -16.94
N SER A 72 18.06 -7.49 -17.47
CA SER A 72 17.67 -6.88 -18.76
C SER A 72 16.45 -5.95 -18.68
N GLU A 73 15.57 -6.16 -17.71
CA GLU A 73 14.34 -5.38 -17.54
C GLU A 73 13.91 -5.29 -16.07
N TRP A 74 13.05 -4.31 -15.77
CA TRP A 74 12.38 -4.20 -14.49
C TRP A 74 11.23 -5.20 -14.41
N ILE A 75 11.27 -6.09 -13.44
CA ILE A 75 10.22 -7.09 -13.18
C ILE A 75 9.48 -6.76 -11.88
N ASP A 76 8.21 -7.16 -11.81
CA ASP A 76 7.49 -7.23 -10.54
C ASP A 76 7.73 -8.61 -9.90
N PRO A 77 8.50 -8.69 -8.80
CA PRO A 77 8.71 -9.96 -8.12
C PRO A 77 7.50 -10.38 -7.28
N ARG A 78 6.50 -9.51 -7.08
CA ARG A 78 5.34 -9.79 -6.22
C ARG A 78 4.45 -10.85 -6.88
N THR A 79 4.10 -11.86 -6.10
CA THR A 79 3.12 -12.86 -6.53
C THR A 79 1.70 -12.32 -6.42
N PRO A 80 0.70 -12.97 -7.06
CA PRO A 80 -0.71 -12.65 -6.82
C PRO A 80 -1.10 -12.71 -5.34
N ALA A 81 -0.50 -13.61 -4.56
CA ALA A 81 -0.74 -13.69 -3.12
C ALA A 81 -0.19 -12.47 -2.38
N ASP A 82 0.97 -11.94 -2.77
CA ASP A 82 1.55 -10.73 -2.17
C ASP A 82 0.69 -9.50 -2.47
N MET A 83 0.22 -9.36 -3.71
CA MET A 83 -0.70 -8.28 -4.10
C MET A 83 -2.01 -8.36 -3.33
N GLN A 84 -2.56 -9.56 -3.17
CA GLN A 84 -3.79 -9.77 -2.40
C GLN A 84 -3.60 -9.46 -0.90
N ALA A 85 -2.48 -9.87 -0.32
CA ALA A 85 -2.14 -9.56 1.07
C ALA A 85 -1.98 -8.04 1.28
N ALA A 86 -1.31 -7.35 0.35
CA ALA A 86 -1.15 -5.90 0.39
C ALA A 86 -2.51 -5.18 0.27
N LEU A 87 -3.42 -5.66 -0.58
CA LEU A 87 -4.78 -5.12 -0.67
C LEU A 87 -5.57 -5.31 0.64
N TYR A 88 -5.50 -6.49 1.26
CA TYR A 88 -6.17 -6.71 2.54
C TYR A 88 -5.61 -5.83 3.65
N ALA A 89 -4.28 -5.70 3.73
CA ALA A 89 -3.65 -4.79 4.68
C ALA A 89 -4.07 -3.33 4.45
N ALA A 90 -4.17 -2.90 3.19
CA ALA A 90 -4.66 -1.57 2.84
C ALA A 90 -6.12 -1.35 3.26
N ARG A 91 -7.00 -2.34 3.02
CA ARG A 91 -8.41 -2.30 3.45
C ARG A 91 -8.55 -2.26 4.97
N ASP A 92 -7.73 -3.02 5.71
CA ASP A 92 -7.75 -3.02 7.18
C ASP A 92 -7.31 -1.68 7.76
N ALA A 93 -6.32 -1.03 7.15
CA ALA A 93 -5.84 0.28 7.55
C ALA A 93 -6.76 1.44 7.10
N ALA A 94 -7.66 1.19 6.13
CA ALA A 94 -8.46 2.23 5.53
C ALA A 94 -9.60 2.68 6.46
N THR A 95 -9.66 3.99 6.68
CA THR A 95 -10.65 4.62 7.54
C THR A 95 -11.17 5.91 6.91
N ARG A 96 -12.38 6.31 7.30
CA ARG A 96 -13.00 7.58 6.86
C ARG A 96 -13.84 8.18 7.97
N GLU A 97 -13.95 9.51 8.00
CA GLU A 97 -14.89 10.20 8.88
C GLU A 97 -16.33 9.76 8.59
N LYS A 98 -17.09 9.48 9.65
CA LYS A 98 -18.45 8.94 9.56
C LYS A 98 -19.38 9.87 8.81
N SER A 99 -19.30 11.17 9.07
CA SER A 99 -20.08 12.18 8.36
C SER A 99 -19.83 12.14 6.86
N ASP A 100 -18.57 12.07 6.46
CA ASP A 100 -18.18 12.08 5.05
C ASP A 100 -18.62 10.80 4.36
N LEU A 101 -18.45 9.65 5.03
CA LEU A 101 -18.91 8.36 4.54
C LEU A 101 -20.43 8.35 4.30
N LEU A 102 -21.22 8.79 5.29
CA LEU A 102 -22.67 8.83 5.17
C LEU A 102 -23.14 9.79 4.07
N MET A 103 -22.46 10.93 3.91
CA MET A 103 -22.73 11.87 2.83
C MET A 103 -22.40 11.27 1.46
N THR A 104 -21.27 10.57 1.32
CA THR A 104 -20.92 9.84 0.08
C THR A 104 -21.94 8.75 -0.23
N MET A 105 -22.31 7.93 0.76
CA MET A 105 -23.31 6.87 0.59
C MET A 105 -24.69 7.40 0.21
N MET A 106 -25.09 8.54 0.76
CA MET A 106 -26.33 9.21 0.37
C MET A 106 -26.24 9.77 -1.06
N ALA A 107 -25.10 10.34 -1.45
CA ALA A 107 -24.90 10.91 -2.79
C ALA A 107 -24.98 9.84 -3.90
N VAL A 108 -24.53 8.62 -3.63
CA VAL A 108 -24.64 7.47 -4.56
C VAL A 108 -25.97 6.72 -4.43
N GLY A 109 -26.87 7.17 -3.55
CA GLY A 109 -28.19 6.56 -3.35
C GLY A 109 -28.19 5.28 -2.52
N ALA A 110 -27.07 4.92 -1.88
CA ALA A 110 -27.00 3.79 -0.97
C ALA A 110 -27.78 4.04 0.33
N LEU A 111 -27.83 5.29 0.79
CA LEU A 111 -28.64 5.69 1.95
C LEU A 111 -29.70 6.70 1.55
N SER A 112 -30.93 6.48 2.02
CA SER A 112 -31.95 7.53 2.02
C SER A 112 -31.59 8.62 3.05
N GLN A 113 -32.24 9.80 2.96
CA GLN A 113 -32.03 10.85 3.96
C GLN A 113 -32.46 10.42 5.37
N GLU A 114 -33.49 9.59 5.49
CA GLU A 114 -33.96 9.05 6.76
C GLU A 114 -32.94 8.08 7.36
N ASP A 115 -32.45 7.16 6.53
CA ASP A 115 -31.46 6.18 6.95
C ASP A 115 -30.14 6.84 7.33
N ALA A 116 -29.67 7.81 6.54
CA ALA A 116 -28.46 8.56 6.84
C ALA A 116 -28.55 9.28 8.19
N ARG A 117 -29.72 9.82 8.56
CA ARG A 117 -29.95 10.46 9.86
C ARG A 117 -29.91 9.46 11.01
N ALA A 118 -30.53 8.29 10.87
CA ALA A 118 -30.45 7.22 11.87
C ALA A 118 -28.99 6.74 12.03
N ALA A 119 -28.33 6.46 10.91
CA ALA A 119 -26.93 6.04 10.84
C ALA A 119 -25.99 7.05 11.52
N ALA A 120 -26.22 8.36 11.31
CA ALA A 120 -25.44 9.44 11.93
C ALA A 120 -25.59 9.47 13.46
N ARG A 121 -26.76 9.11 14.01
CA ARG A 121 -26.97 8.97 15.46
C ARG A 121 -26.38 7.70 16.06
N GLY A 122 -25.81 6.82 15.24
CA GLY A 122 -25.31 5.53 15.71
C GLY A 122 -26.38 4.44 15.75
N GLU A 123 -27.56 4.69 15.19
CA GLU A 123 -28.61 3.70 15.11
C GLU A 123 -28.40 2.81 13.87
N VAL A 124 -28.98 1.61 13.90
CA VAL A 124 -29.17 0.80 12.70
C VAL A 124 -30.31 1.44 11.90
N PRO A 125 -30.11 1.81 10.62
CA PRO A 125 -31.18 2.40 9.84
C PRO A 125 -32.38 1.45 9.66
N PRO A 126 -33.63 1.96 9.70
CA PRO A 126 -34.81 1.11 9.65
C PRO A 126 -34.89 0.22 8.41
N SER A 127 -34.50 0.72 7.23
CA SER A 127 -34.51 -0.06 5.99
C SER A 127 -33.49 -1.20 5.99
N TYR A 128 -32.49 -1.13 6.89
CA TYR A 128 -31.41 -2.09 7.03
C TYR A 128 -31.57 -3.07 8.21
N GLN A 129 -32.58 -2.87 9.07
CA GLN A 129 -32.75 -3.68 10.29
C GLN A 129 -32.87 -5.17 9.98
N ALA A 130 -33.68 -5.53 8.98
CA ALA A 130 -33.89 -6.93 8.61
C ALA A 130 -32.59 -7.61 8.15
N ALA A 131 -31.74 -6.91 7.39
CA ALA A 131 -30.45 -7.42 6.94
C ALA A 131 -29.42 -7.46 8.08
N PHE A 132 -29.45 -6.46 8.97
CA PHE A 132 -28.63 -6.42 10.18
C PHE A 132 -28.90 -7.63 11.10
N ASP A 133 -30.17 -8.00 11.28
CA ASP A 133 -30.58 -9.13 12.12
C ASP A 133 -30.10 -10.49 11.57
N GLN A 134 -29.74 -10.58 10.29
CA GLN A 134 -29.16 -11.77 9.67
C GLN A 134 -27.64 -11.86 9.82
N LEU A 135 -26.97 -10.81 10.29
CA LEU A 135 -25.53 -10.85 10.53
C LEU A 135 -25.20 -11.84 11.66
N PRO A 136 -24.01 -12.47 11.66
CA PRO A 136 -23.56 -13.24 12.82
C PRO A 136 -23.59 -12.40 14.10
N LEU A 137 -23.94 -13.02 15.22
CA LEU A 137 -24.10 -12.34 16.52
C LEU A 137 -22.86 -11.52 16.92
N GLU A 138 -21.67 -12.01 16.61
CA GLU A 138 -20.41 -11.31 16.85
C GLU A 138 -20.33 -10.00 16.06
N ALA A 139 -20.69 -10.02 14.77
CA ALA A 139 -20.70 -8.83 13.91
C ALA A 139 -21.77 -7.82 14.35
N GLN A 140 -22.96 -8.30 14.77
CA GLN A 140 -23.99 -7.45 15.35
C GLN A 140 -23.50 -6.77 16.62
N THR A 141 -22.87 -7.53 17.52
CA THR A 141 -22.34 -7.01 18.79
C THR A 141 -21.26 -5.97 18.53
N TYR A 142 -20.31 -6.27 17.64
CA TYR A 142 -19.28 -5.32 17.24
C TYR A 142 -19.89 -4.02 16.69
N ALA A 143 -20.85 -4.13 15.77
CA ALA A 143 -21.54 -2.98 15.20
C ALA A 143 -22.27 -2.15 16.26
N LEU A 144 -23.07 -2.76 17.13
CA LEU A 144 -23.82 -2.04 18.18
C LEU A 144 -22.91 -1.36 19.21
N VAL A 145 -21.70 -1.87 19.43
CA VAL A 145 -20.73 -1.25 20.34
C VAL A 145 -19.98 -0.11 19.65
N LYS A 146 -19.49 -0.33 18.42
CA LYS A 146 -18.57 0.59 17.74
C LYS A 146 -19.29 1.65 16.91
N TRP A 147 -20.34 1.27 16.20
CA TRP A 147 -21.06 2.18 15.30
C TRP A 147 -21.58 3.44 15.99
N PRO A 148 -22.14 3.38 17.22
CA PRO A 148 -22.60 4.59 17.88
C PRO A 148 -21.51 5.54 18.34
N SER A 149 -20.34 5.01 18.73
CA SER A 149 -19.24 5.80 19.31
C SER A 149 -18.27 6.35 18.28
N ASP A 150 -17.98 5.57 17.24
CA ASP A 150 -16.85 5.84 16.37
C ASP A 150 -17.16 7.00 15.41
N GLN A 151 -16.31 8.02 15.41
CA GLN A 151 -16.34 9.11 14.40
C GLN A 151 -15.50 8.76 13.17
N VAL A 152 -14.44 7.97 13.37
CA VAL A 152 -13.60 7.45 12.29
C VAL A 152 -13.96 5.98 12.09
N ILE A 153 -14.53 5.67 10.93
CA ILE A 153 -15.05 4.35 10.61
C ILE A 153 -14.04 3.60 9.76
N SER A 154 -13.76 2.34 10.11
CA SER A 154 -12.97 1.43 9.27
C SER A 154 -13.79 0.93 8.08
N ARG A 155 -13.14 0.75 6.93
CA ARG A 155 -13.72 0.12 5.73
C ARG A 155 -14.35 -1.24 6.03
N ASN A 156 -13.77 -1.99 6.97
CA ASN A 156 -14.24 -3.32 7.37
C ASN A 156 -15.26 -3.29 8.53
N ASN A 157 -15.79 -2.12 8.90
CA ASN A 157 -16.87 -2.04 9.87
C ASN A 157 -18.12 -2.79 9.36
N PRO A 158 -18.75 -3.67 10.16
CA PRO A 158 -19.89 -4.46 9.71
C PRO A 158 -21.08 -3.63 9.18
N MET A 159 -21.32 -2.44 9.72
CA MET A 159 -22.37 -1.54 9.21
C MET A 159 -22.05 -1.05 7.80
N VAL A 160 -20.78 -0.73 7.53
CA VAL A 160 -20.32 -0.28 6.21
C VAL A 160 -20.45 -1.39 5.19
N LEU A 161 -20.03 -2.61 5.55
CA LEU A 161 -20.16 -3.78 4.70
C LEU A 161 -21.62 -4.13 4.43
N LEU A 162 -22.49 -4.00 5.43
CA LEU A 162 -23.93 -4.16 5.29
C LEU A 162 -24.52 -3.14 4.30
N PHE A 163 -24.19 -1.86 4.46
CA PHE A 163 -24.65 -0.80 3.56
C PHE A 163 -24.20 -1.03 2.12
N ALA A 164 -22.93 -1.41 1.95
CA ALA A 164 -22.40 -1.72 0.63
C ALA A 164 -23.12 -2.92 -0.01
N HIS A 165 -23.37 -3.98 0.77
CA HIS A 165 -24.07 -5.17 0.29
C HIS A 165 -25.49 -4.86 -0.21
N GLU A 166 -26.33 -4.22 0.61
CA GLU A 166 -27.73 -3.95 0.21
C GLU A 166 -27.82 -2.94 -0.94
N ALA A 167 -26.87 -2.01 -1.03
CA ALA A 167 -26.79 -1.05 -2.11
C ALA A 167 -26.10 -1.59 -3.38
N ASN A 168 -25.67 -2.87 -3.39
CA ASN A 168 -24.91 -3.49 -4.49
C ASN A 168 -23.62 -2.73 -4.87
N ILE A 169 -22.98 -2.10 -3.89
CA ILE A 169 -21.67 -1.45 -4.05
C ILE A 169 -20.60 -2.55 -4.10
N THR A 170 -19.80 -2.58 -5.17
CA THR A 170 -18.74 -3.58 -5.29
C THR A 170 -17.60 -3.31 -4.30
N PRO A 171 -16.77 -4.33 -3.96
CA PRO A 171 -15.61 -4.12 -3.11
C PRO A 171 -14.67 -3.00 -3.61
N GLU A 172 -14.53 -2.85 -4.92
CA GLU A 172 -13.68 -1.85 -5.57
C GLU A 172 -14.28 -0.44 -5.45
N GLN A 173 -15.60 -0.30 -5.63
CA GLN A 173 -16.29 0.98 -5.40
C GLN A 173 -16.22 1.40 -3.92
N LEU A 174 -16.36 0.43 -3.01
CA LEU A 174 -16.20 0.70 -1.59
C LEU A 174 -14.75 1.11 -1.28
N ASP A 175 -13.77 0.47 -1.92
CA ASP A 175 -12.36 0.85 -1.80
C ASP A 175 -12.11 2.29 -2.27
N GLU A 176 -12.74 2.74 -3.35
CA GLU A 176 -12.70 4.14 -3.80
C GLU A 176 -13.26 5.09 -2.74
N PHE A 177 -14.36 4.73 -2.07
CA PHE A 177 -14.92 5.55 -0.98
C PHE A 177 -13.95 5.70 0.19
N PHE A 178 -13.08 4.73 0.42
CA PHE A 178 -12.08 4.76 1.48
C PHE A 178 -10.68 5.18 1.02
N GLY A 179 -10.52 5.51 -0.27
CA GLY A 179 -9.22 5.87 -0.85
C GLY A 179 -8.21 4.72 -0.90
N VAL A 180 -8.69 3.47 -0.85
CA VAL A 180 -7.84 2.29 -0.95
C VAL A 180 -7.35 2.17 -2.39
N GLN A 181 -6.04 2.25 -2.58
CA GLN A 181 -5.42 2.02 -3.88
C GLN A 181 -5.01 0.55 -4.00
N THR A 182 -5.37 -0.09 -5.11
CA THR A 182 -4.85 -1.40 -5.46
C THR A 182 -3.33 -1.29 -5.66
N PRO A 183 -2.52 -2.22 -5.13
CA PRO A 183 -1.10 -2.26 -5.44
C PRO A 183 -0.94 -2.46 -6.94
N THR A 184 -0.48 -1.42 -7.65
CA THR A 184 -0.06 -1.50 -9.06
C THR A 184 1.41 -1.84 -9.16
#